data_AF-A0A6H9YGC3-F1
#
_entry.id   AF-A0A6H9YGC3-F1
#
_cell.length_a   1.000
_cell.length_b   1.000
_cell.length_c   1.000
_cell.angle_alpha   90.00
_cell.angle_beta   90.00
_cell.angle_gamma   90.00
#
_symmetry.space_group_name_H-M   'P 1'
#
loop_
_entity.id
_entity.type
_entity.pdbx_description
1 polymer ?
#
loop_
_entity_poly.entity_id
_entity_poly.type
_entity_poly.pdbx_seq_one_letter_code
_entity_poly.pdbx_strand_id
1 'polypeptide(L)'
;MSELFEPLLRSYDEKRRSELVAAYMAVEHAAEPVPEVRFTALREPALRRTVEGMLGLTGRTLVRSGQNEWISGYRDDVAAELARDPACVPPAGDRAVLVLVLIHSVAIPRAAGLLGDDSWMSTYPTPLEELRRRSQLPIGELESALRRLRTAGLVSQVKAGTEEAGGFVPGPQFHRLTDAARRRLQEELILAAGPDSPLAAAIRARRRNQAGGNP
;
A
#
# COMPACT_ATOMS: atom_id res chain seq x y z
N MET A 1 -23.07 -11.39 -4.67
CA MET A 1 -22.45 -10.21 -5.30
C MET A 1 -23.45 -9.38 -6.11
N SER A 2 -24.42 -9.98 -6.83
CA SER A 2 -25.29 -9.26 -7.77
C SER A 2 -26.15 -8.13 -7.14
N GLU A 3 -26.77 -8.35 -5.97
CA GLU A 3 -27.74 -7.40 -5.42
C GLU A 3 -27.13 -6.07 -4.96
N LEU A 4 -25.92 -6.10 -4.41
CA LEU A 4 -25.24 -4.89 -3.92
C LEU A 4 -24.96 -3.91 -5.07
N PHE A 5 -24.60 -4.42 -6.24
CA PHE A 5 -24.19 -3.62 -7.39
C PHE A 5 -25.35 -3.31 -8.36
N GLU A 6 -26.50 -3.97 -8.22
CA GLU A 6 -27.63 -3.80 -9.13
C GLU A 6 -28.06 -2.33 -9.33
N PRO A 7 -28.08 -1.44 -8.31
CA PRO A 7 -28.42 -0.03 -8.52
C PRO A 7 -27.51 0.67 -9.54
N LEU A 8 -26.24 0.27 -9.63
CA LEU A 8 -25.24 0.82 -10.54
C LEU A 8 -25.25 0.11 -11.91
N LEU A 9 -25.57 -1.19 -11.92
CA LEU A 9 -25.49 -2.03 -13.11
C LEU A 9 -26.79 -2.01 -13.94
N ARG A 10 -27.93 -1.66 -13.34
CA ARG A 10 -29.25 -1.78 -13.97
C ARG A 10 -29.40 -1.07 -15.32
N SER A 11 -28.69 0.04 -15.52
CA SER A 11 -28.73 0.85 -16.74
C SER A 11 -27.91 0.30 -17.91
N TYR A 12 -27.12 -0.76 -17.67
CA TYR A 12 -26.25 -1.37 -18.67
C TYR A 12 -26.86 -2.64 -19.24
N ASP A 13 -26.53 -2.93 -20.50
CA ASP A 13 -26.78 -4.24 -21.11
C ASP A 13 -25.89 -5.32 -20.47
N GLU A 14 -26.23 -6.58 -20.71
CA GLU A 14 -25.56 -7.73 -20.05
C GLU A 14 -24.06 -7.80 -20.37
N LYS A 15 -23.68 -7.42 -21.59
CA LYS A 15 -22.28 -7.39 -22.01
C LYS A 15 -21.48 -6.37 -21.18
N ARG A 16 -21.99 -5.14 -21.07
CA ARG A 16 -21.36 -4.07 -20.29
C ARG A 16 -21.36 -4.39 -18.79
N ARG A 17 -22.41 -5.01 -18.27
CA ARG A 17 -22.44 -5.49 -16.86
C ARG A 17 -21.31 -6.48 -16.61
N SER A 18 -21.14 -7.45 -17.51
CA SER A 18 -20.05 -8.43 -17.43
C SER A 18 -18.66 -7.78 -17.48
N GLU A 19 -18.46 -6.79 -18.36
CA GLU A 19 -17.20 -6.04 -18.45
C GLU A 19 -16.88 -5.24 -17.17
N LEU A 20 -17.89 -4.60 -16.57
CA LEU A 20 -17.75 -3.86 -15.31
C LEU A 20 -17.40 -4.79 -14.14
N VAL A 21 -18.08 -5.93 -14.02
CA VAL A 21 -17.80 -6.93 -12.99
C VAL A 21 -16.41 -7.53 -13.19
N ALA A 22 -16.01 -7.83 -14.42
CA ALA A 22 -14.67 -8.35 -14.71
C ALA A 22 -13.57 -7.36 -14.31
N ALA A 23 -13.74 -6.07 -14.62
CA ALA A 23 -12.80 -5.03 -14.22
C ALA A 23 -12.76 -4.84 -12.70
N TYR A 24 -13.92 -4.82 -12.03
CA TYR A 24 -14.01 -4.77 -10.57
C TYR A 24 -13.25 -5.95 -9.93
N MET A 25 -13.49 -7.18 -10.38
CA MET A 25 -12.83 -8.37 -9.87
C MET A 25 -11.32 -8.32 -10.11
N ALA A 26 -10.88 -7.83 -11.26
CA ALA A 26 -9.47 -7.69 -11.60
C ALA A 26 -8.75 -6.74 -10.64
N VAL A 27 -9.28 -5.53 -10.43
CA VAL A 27 -8.62 -4.54 -9.54
C VAL A 27 -8.76 -4.91 -8.06
N GLU A 28 -9.80 -5.65 -7.68
CA GLU A 28 -9.99 -6.10 -6.29
C GLU A 28 -9.03 -7.22 -5.90
N HIS A 29 -8.80 -8.19 -6.79
CA HIS A 29 -8.07 -9.42 -6.45
C HIS A 29 -6.65 -9.52 -7.03
N ALA A 30 -6.25 -8.65 -7.96
CA ALA A 30 -4.88 -8.66 -8.46
C ALA A 30 -3.86 -8.31 -7.36
N ALA A 31 -2.72 -8.99 -7.36
CA ALA A 31 -1.58 -8.61 -6.53
C ALA A 31 -0.90 -7.34 -7.08
N GLU A 32 -0.75 -7.28 -8.41
CA GLU A 32 -0.12 -6.19 -9.13
C GLU A 32 -1.16 -5.24 -9.77
N PRO A 33 -0.81 -3.97 -10.00
CA PRO A 33 -1.67 -3.04 -10.73
C PRO A 33 -2.11 -3.58 -12.10
N VAL A 34 -3.38 -3.37 -12.44
CA VAL A 34 -4.00 -3.82 -13.67
C VAL A 34 -3.86 -2.74 -14.75
N PRO A 35 -3.22 -3.03 -15.89
CA PRO A 35 -3.15 -2.09 -17.01
C PRO A 35 -4.54 -1.80 -17.57
N GLU A 36 -4.88 -0.52 -17.75
CA GLU A 36 -6.22 -0.10 -18.18
C GLU A 36 -6.59 -0.61 -19.58
N VAL A 37 -5.57 -0.86 -20.42
CA VAL A 37 -5.75 -1.42 -21.77
C VAL A 37 -6.37 -2.83 -21.77
N ARG A 38 -6.29 -3.56 -20.66
CA ARG A 38 -6.89 -4.90 -20.54
C ARG A 38 -8.39 -4.89 -20.34
N PHE A 39 -8.97 -3.76 -19.90
CA PHE A 39 -10.39 -3.65 -19.57
C PHE A 39 -10.95 -2.33 -20.09
N THR A 40 -11.91 -2.38 -21.02
CA THR A 40 -12.64 -1.20 -21.51
C THR A 40 -13.22 -0.38 -20.35
N ALA A 41 -13.74 -1.07 -19.32
CA ALA A 41 -14.28 -0.44 -18.12
C ALA A 41 -13.26 0.36 -17.29
N LEU A 42 -11.95 0.05 -17.38
CA LEU A 42 -10.89 0.86 -16.78
C LEU A 42 -10.43 1.98 -17.71
N ARG A 43 -10.47 1.78 -19.03
CA ARG A 43 -10.03 2.79 -20.00
C ARG A 43 -11.05 3.92 -20.17
N GLU A 44 -12.35 3.62 -20.22
CA GLU A 44 -13.40 4.61 -20.49
C GLU A 44 -13.82 5.35 -19.21
N PRO A 45 -13.76 6.69 -19.14
CA PRO A 45 -14.06 7.43 -17.90
C PRO A 45 -15.46 7.22 -17.35
N ALA A 46 -16.47 7.01 -18.21
CA ALA A 46 -17.84 6.77 -17.76
C ALA A 46 -17.99 5.41 -17.07
N LEU A 47 -17.38 4.35 -17.63
CA LEU A 47 -17.41 3.01 -17.05
C LEU A 47 -16.51 2.91 -15.82
N ARG A 48 -15.37 3.61 -15.83
CA ARG A 48 -14.45 3.67 -14.68
C ARG A 48 -15.14 4.26 -13.45
N ARG A 49 -15.92 5.33 -13.62
CA ARG A 49 -16.74 5.89 -12.53
C ARG A 49 -17.75 4.89 -11.96
N THR A 50 -18.26 3.98 -12.79
CA THR A 50 -19.14 2.90 -12.31
C THR A 50 -18.35 1.87 -11.49
N VAL A 51 -17.14 1.50 -11.92
CA VAL A 51 -16.23 0.63 -11.13
C VAL A 51 -15.85 1.29 -9.81
N GLU A 52 -15.54 2.59 -9.81
CA GLU A 52 -15.30 3.38 -8.60
C GLU A 52 -16.52 3.37 -7.66
N GLY A 53 -17.72 3.50 -8.20
CA GLY A 53 -18.97 3.37 -7.44
C GLY A 53 -19.15 1.98 -6.82
N MET A 54 -18.86 0.92 -7.58
CA MET A 54 -18.91 -0.46 -7.07
C MET A 54 -17.92 -0.67 -5.93
N LEU A 55 -16.67 -0.18 -6.07
CA LEU A 55 -15.66 -0.21 -5.01
C LEU A 55 -16.12 0.60 -3.78
N GLY A 56 -16.74 1.76 -4.00
CA GLY A 56 -17.23 2.63 -2.93
C GLY A 56 -18.25 1.94 -2.02
N LEU A 57 -19.09 1.05 -2.58
CA LEU A 57 -20.08 0.28 -1.82
C LEU A 57 -19.46 -0.76 -0.87
N THR A 58 -18.21 -1.15 -1.09
CA THR A 58 -17.46 -2.10 -0.24
C THR A 58 -16.39 -1.41 0.61
N GLY A 59 -16.42 -0.07 0.70
CA GLY A 59 -15.43 0.70 1.45
C GLY A 59 -14.07 0.80 0.75
N ARG A 60 -14.02 0.49 -0.55
CA ARG A 60 -12.83 0.51 -1.38
C ARG A 60 -12.81 1.76 -2.26
N THR A 61 -11.64 2.04 -2.83
CA THR A 61 -11.44 3.11 -3.82
C THR A 61 -10.55 2.61 -4.95
N LEU A 62 -10.75 3.15 -6.15
CA LEU A 62 -9.82 2.92 -7.25
C LEU A 62 -8.56 3.76 -7.01
N VAL A 63 -7.41 3.12 -7.07
CA VAL A 63 -6.09 3.70 -6.85
C VAL A 63 -5.31 3.60 -8.15
N ARG A 64 -4.72 4.73 -8.54
CA ARG A 64 -3.81 4.80 -9.67
C ARG A 64 -2.39 4.50 -9.18
N SER A 65 -1.81 3.38 -9.59
CA SER A 65 -0.45 2.98 -9.13
C SER A 65 0.65 3.35 -10.13
N GLY A 66 0.30 3.86 -11.31
CA GLY A 66 1.22 4.23 -12.38
C GLY A 66 0.55 5.12 -13.41
N GLN A 67 1.17 5.31 -14.58
CA GLN A 67 0.60 6.18 -15.60
C GLN A 67 -0.70 5.65 -16.21
N ASN A 68 -0.91 4.34 -16.30
CA ASN A 68 -2.09 3.73 -16.95
C ASN A 68 -2.51 2.42 -16.25
N GLU A 69 -2.27 2.34 -14.95
CA GLU A 69 -2.46 1.13 -14.16
C GLU A 69 -3.28 1.40 -12.91
N TRP A 70 -4.21 0.48 -12.63
CA TRP A 70 -5.23 0.64 -11.62
C TRP A 70 -5.25 -0.56 -10.68
N ILE A 71 -5.46 -0.30 -9.40
CA ILE A 71 -5.70 -1.32 -8.37
C ILE A 71 -6.73 -0.78 -7.39
N SER A 72 -7.35 -1.64 -6.58
CA SER A 72 -8.21 -1.16 -5.48
C SER A 72 -7.40 -0.97 -4.18
N GLY A 73 -7.80 0.03 -3.41
CA GLY A 73 -7.34 0.26 -2.04
C GLY A 73 -8.52 0.45 -1.09
N TYR A 74 -8.25 0.53 0.21
CA TYR A 74 -9.28 1.01 1.15
C TYR A 74 -9.42 2.54 1.01
N ARG A 75 -10.65 3.05 1.16
CA ARG A 75 -10.83 4.49 1.36
C ARG A 75 -10.14 4.90 2.67
N ASP A 76 -9.66 6.13 2.72
CA ASP A 76 -8.86 6.60 3.87
C ASP A 76 -9.65 6.61 5.18
N ASP A 77 -10.95 6.88 5.13
CA ASP A 77 -11.84 6.85 6.30
C ASP A 77 -12.08 5.42 6.80
N VAL A 78 -12.31 4.47 5.89
CA VAL A 78 -12.44 3.04 6.20
C VAL A 78 -11.11 2.49 6.73
N ALA A 79 -9.99 2.83 6.12
CA ALA A 79 -8.66 2.45 6.61
C ALA A 79 -8.39 3.01 8.01
N ALA A 80 -8.82 4.24 8.29
CA ALA A 80 -8.70 4.84 9.62
C ALA A 80 -9.60 4.14 10.65
N GLU A 81 -10.79 3.68 10.26
CA GLU A 81 -11.67 2.88 11.12
C GLU A 81 -11.08 1.51 11.42
N LEU A 82 -10.63 0.78 10.40
CA LEU A 82 -9.96 -0.52 10.54
C LEU A 82 -8.70 -0.41 11.42
N ALA A 83 -7.94 0.67 11.31
CA ALA A 83 -6.75 0.88 12.13
C ALA A 83 -7.05 1.07 13.63
N ARG A 84 -8.31 1.33 14.02
CA ARG A 84 -8.74 1.39 15.43
C ARG A 84 -9.06 0.02 16.00
N ASP A 85 -9.36 -0.97 15.16
CA ASP A 85 -9.61 -2.35 15.57
C ASP A 85 -8.28 -3.11 15.73
N PRO A 86 -7.91 -3.53 16.95
CA PRO A 86 -6.69 -4.32 17.17
C PRO A 86 -6.64 -5.61 16.36
N ALA A 87 -7.79 -6.19 15.97
CA ALA A 87 -7.85 -7.39 15.14
C ALA A 87 -7.40 -7.13 13.70
N CYS A 88 -7.48 -5.88 13.23
CA CYS A 88 -7.06 -5.48 11.89
C CYS A 88 -5.62 -4.94 11.85
N VAL A 89 -4.93 -4.85 12.98
CA VAL A 89 -3.58 -4.29 13.10
C VAL A 89 -2.56 -5.40 13.35
N PRO A 90 -1.46 -5.49 12.56
CA PRO A 90 -0.41 -6.48 12.82
C PRO A 90 0.19 -6.31 14.23
N PRO A 91 0.65 -7.40 14.88
CA PRO A 91 1.32 -7.32 16.17
C PRO A 91 2.51 -6.35 16.19
N ALA A 92 2.86 -5.81 17.36
CA ALA A 92 3.92 -4.81 17.48
C ALA A 92 5.28 -5.28 16.91
N GLY A 93 5.65 -6.54 17.14
CA GLY A 93 6.86 -7.14 16.55
C GLY A 93 6.83 -7.15 15.03
N ASP A 94 5.70 -7.54 14.43
CA ASP A 94 5.52 -7.56 12.96
C ASP A 94 5.61 -6.14 12.40
N ARG A 95 5.00 -5.14 13.06
CA ARG A 95 5.12 -3.74 12.65
C ARG A 95 6.56 -3.24 12.74
N ALA A 96 7.29 -3.58 13.80
CA ALA A 96 8.69 -3.19 13.95
C ALA A 96 9.56 -3.78 12.83
N VAL A 97 9.37 -5.07 12.51
CA VAL A 97 10.07 -5.73 11.40
C VAL A 97 9.71 -5.09 10.05
N LEU A 98 8.42 -4.79 9.81
CA LEU A 98 7.99 -4.09 8.60
C LEU A 98 8.65 -2.72 8.47
N VAL A 99 8.73 -1.95 9.55
CA VAL A 99 9.39 -0.64 9.57
C VAL A 99 10.88 -0.77 9.26
N LEU A 100 11.59 -1.78 9.81
CA LEU A 100 12.99 -2.02 9.45
C LEU A 100 13.15 -2.30 7.95
N VAL A 101 12.30 -3.14 7.37
CA VAL A 101 12.31 -3.39 5.91
C VAL A 101 12.09 -2.08 5.16
N LEU A 102 11.10 -1.26 5.54
CA LEU A 102 10.82 0.01 4.87
C LEU A 102 11.94 1.04 5.01
N ILE A 103 12.60 1.13 6.16
CA ILE A 103 13.73 2.04 6.34
C ILE A 103 14.86 1.68 5.38
N HIS A 104 15.23 0.40 5.34
CA HIS A 104 16.40 -0.06 4.58
C HIS A 104 16.14 -0.19 3.07
N SER A 105 14.91 -0.52 2.67
CA SER A 105 14.54 -0.67 1.26
C SER A 105 13.95 0.59 0.64
N VAL A 106 13.34 1.49 1.42
CA VAL A 106 12.64 2.67 0.87
C VAL A 106 13.27 3.96 1.37
N ALA A 107 13.32 4.18 2.68
CA ALA A 107 13.71 5.47 3.23
C ALA A 107 15.17 5.83 2.92
N ILE A 108 16.10 4.89 3.14
CA ILE A 108 17.54 5.09 2.87
C ILE A 108 17.80 5.26 1.36
N PRO A 109 17.33 4.36 0.46
CA PRO A 109 17.52 4.55 -0.98
C PRO A 109 16.90 5.84 -1.51
N ARG A 110 15.71 6.23 -1.03
CA ARG A 110 15.07 7.50 -1.40
C ARG A 110 15.90 8.70 -0.95
N ALA A 111 16.39 8.70 0.29
CA ALA A 111 17.26 9.76 0.78
C ALA A 111 18.58 9.86 -0.01
N ALA A 112 19.04 8.75 -0.59
CA ALA A 112 20.20 8.69 -1.48
C ALA A 112 19.89 9.06 -2.95
N GLY A 113 18.64 9.42 -3.28
CA GLY A 113 18.20 9.75 -4.64
C GLY A 113 18.05 8.53 -5.57
N LEU A 114 18.06 7.31 -5.02
CA LEU A 114 17.99 6.06 -5.77
C LEU A 114 16.57 5.58 -6.04
N LEU A 115 15.59 6.11 -5.31
CA LEU A 115 14.18 5.77 -5.43
C LEU A 115 13.35 7.05 -5.52
N GLY A 116 12.39 7.09 -6.45
CA GLY A 116 11.48 8.23 -6.58
C GLY A 116 10.63 8.46 -5.33
N ASP A 117 10.23 9.71 -5.11
CA ASP A 117 9.51 10.13 -3.89
C ASP A 117 8.17 9.41 -3.70
N ASP A 118 7.47 9.08 -4.78
CA ASP A 118 6.16 8.41 -4.73
C ASP A 118 6.23 6.87 -4.88
N SER A 119 7.41 6.31 -5.21
CA SER A 119 7.54 4.88 -5.44
C SER A 119 7.75 4.12 -4.13
N TRP A 120 6.87 3.18 -3.82
CA TRP A 120 7.02 2.26 -2.69
C TRP A 120 7.56 0.89 -3.12
N MET A 121 7.71 0.67 -4.42
CA MET A 121 8.29 -0.56 -4.96
C MET A 121 9.79 -0.38 -5.07
N SER A 122 10.50 -1.03 -4.16
CA SER A 122 11.95 -0.92 -4.07
C SER A 122 12.63 -2.09 -4.76
N THR A 123 13.70 -1.79 -5.50
CA THR A 123 14.68 -2.75 -6.02
C THR A 123 15.86 -2.96 -5.06
N TYR A 124 15.82 -2.34 -3.87
CA TYR A 124 16.89 -2.39 -2.87
C TYR A 124 16.47 -3.29 -1.70
N PRO A 125 16.79 -4.59 -1.73
CA PRO A 125 16.40 -5.50 -0.66
C PRO A 125 17.11 -5.22 0.65
N THR A 126 16.38 -5.44 1.75
CA THR A 126 16.96 -5.51 3.09
C THR A 126 17.41 -6.95 3.38
N PRO A 127 18.72 -7.23 3.52
CA PRO A 127 19.19 -8.59 3.79
C PRO A 127 18.70 -9.11 5.14
N LEU A 128 18.51 -10.43 5.26
CA LEU A 128 18.10 -11.05 6.54
C LEU A 128 19.11 -10.77 7.67
N GLU A 129 20.40 -10.77 7.36
CA GLU A 129 21.45 -10.46 8.33
C GLU A 129 21.39 -9.00 8.82
N GLU A 130 20.93 -8.06 7.98
CA GLU A 130 20.65 -6.69 8.42
C GLU A 130 19.52 -6.68 9.45
N LEU A 131 18.43 -7.38 9.16
CA LEU A 131 17.29 -7.47 10.06
C LEU A 131 17.67 -8.13 11.38
N ARG A 132 18.44 -9.22 11.35
CA ARG A 132 18.94 -9.90 12.56
C ARG A 132 19.81 -8.98 13.42
N ARG A 133 20.65 -8.15 12.80
CA ARG A 133 21.51 -7.21 13.52
C ARG A 133 20.75 -6.04 14.14
N ARG A 134 19.70 -5.56 13.48
CA ARG A 134 18.95 -4.36 13.89
C ARG A 134 17.73 -4.66 14.76
N SER A 135 17.18 -5.87 14.64
CA SER A 135 16.03 -6.31 15.42
C SER A 135 16.42 -6.59 16.87
N GLN A 136 15.52 -6.25 17.79
CA GLN A 136 15.59 -6.65 19.20
C GLN A 136 14.82 -7.95 19.46
N LEU A 137 14.17 -8.52 18.44
CA LEU A 137 13.43 -9.77 18.56
C LEU A 137 14.37 -10.98 18.52
N PRO A 138 14.06 -12.06 19.25
CA PRO A 138 14.67 -13.37 19.04
C PRO A 138 14.58 -13.81 17.57
N ILE A 139 15.58 -14.54 17.08
CA ILE A 139 15.68 -14.94 15.65
C ILE A 139 14.41 -15.67 15.19
N GLY A 140 13.89 -16.61 16.00
CA GLY A 140 12.67 -17.35 15.66
C GLY A 140 11.41 -16.47 15.60
N GLU A 141 11.34 -15.41 16.40
CA GLU A 141 10.24 -14.44 16.35
C GLU A 141 10.35 -13.54 15.12
N LEU A 142 11.56 -13.08 14.79
CA LEU A 142 11.84 -12.32 13.56
C LEU A 142 11.43 -13.09 12.31
N GLU A 143 11.84 -14.35 12.18
CA GLU A 143 11.50 -15.19 11.03
C GLU A 143 9.99 -15.48 10.96
N SER A 144 9.35 -15.67 12.12
CA SER A 144 7.90 -15.83 12.19
C SER A 144 7.15 -14.56 11.77
N ALA A 145 7.63 -13.38 12.17
CA ALA A 145 7.09 -12.09 11.75
C ALA A 145 7.23 -11.90 10.24
N LEU A 146 8.42 -12.14 9.67
CA LEU A 146 8.64 -12.07 8.22
C LEU A 146 7.73 -13.00 7.43
N ARG A 147 7.50 -14.23 7.93
CA ARG A 147 6.55 -15.16 7.32
C ARG A 147 5.12 -14.61 7.34
N ARG A 148 4.65 -14.07 8.47
CA ARG A 148 3.31 -13.47 8.58
C ARG A 148 3.14 -12.26 7.66
N LEU A 149 4.12 -11.36 7.65
CA LEU A 149 4.12 -10.18 6.78
C LEU A 149 4.10 -10.57 5.29
N ARG A 150 4.82 -11.64 4.92
CA ARG A 150 4.79 -12.18 3.55
C ARG A 150 3.44 -12.78 3.20
N THR A 151 2.84 -13.55 4.09
CA THR A 151 1.48 -14.09 3.89
C THR A 151 0.45 -12.96 3.75
N ALA A 152 0.63 -11.85 4.47
CA ALA A 152 -0.21 -10.66 4.35
C ALA A 152 0.09 -9.81 3.09
N GLY A 153 1.13 -10.13 2.32
CA GLY A 153 1.56 -9.35 1.15
C GLY A 153 2.17 -7.98 1.50
N LEU A 154 2.55 -7.75 2.75
CA LEU A 154 3.21 -6.52 3.20
C LEU A 154 4.72 -6.54 2.90
N VAL A 155 5.31 -7.73 2.78
CA VAL A 155 6.72 -7.92 2.43
C VAL A 155 6.82 -8.97 1.33
N SER A 156 7.71 -8.74 0.38
CA SER A 156 8.12 -9.73 -0.62
C SER A 156 9.58 -10.14 -0.37
N GLN A 157 9.90 -11.40 -0.68
CA GLN A 157 11.27 -11.90 -0.62
C GLN A 157 11.83 -11.99 -2.04
N VAL A 158 12.93 -11.28 -2.28
CA VAL A 158 13.67 -11.36 -3.54
C VAL A 158 14.89 -12.26 -3.34
N LYS A 159 15.13 -13.14 -4.31
CA LYS A 159 16.28 -14.05 -4.28
C LYS A 159 17.54 -13.27 -4.64
N ALA A 160 18.67 -13.70 -4.10
CA ALA A 160 19.96 -13.20 -4.53
C ALA A 160 20.17 -13.54 -6.01
N GLY A 161 20.56 -12.53 -6.78
CA GLY A 161 21.06 -12.73 -8.14
C GLY A 161 22.54 -13.12 -8.12
N THR A 162 23.13 -13.26 -9.31
CA THR A 162 24.59 -13.48 -9.45
C THR A 162 25.42 -12.30 -8.96
N GLU A 163 24.86 -11.08 -8.98
CA GLU A 163 25.57 -9.84 -8.58
C GLU A 163 24.87 -9.09 -7.43
N GLU A 164 23.67 -9.51 -7.03
CA GLU A 164 22.84 -8.78 -6.06
C GLU A 164 22.50 -9.63 -4.84
N ALA A 165 22.63 -9.04 -3.65
CA ALA A 165 22.20 -9.68 -2.41
C ALA A 165 20.67 -9.79 -2.35
N GLY A 166 20.15 -10.98 -2.08
CA GLY A 166 18.72 -11.19 -1.84
C GLY A 166 18.27 -10.61 -0.50
N GLY A 167 16.96 -10.55 -0.29
CA GLY A 167 16.41 -10.04 0.96
C GLY A 167 14.93 -9.73 0.87
N PHE A 168 14.51 -8.74 1.65
CA PHE A 168 13.11 -8.36 1.81
C PHE A 168 12.86 -6.96 1.29
N VAL A 169 11.79 -6.80 0.53
CA VAL A 169 11.31 -5.53 -0.04
C VAL A 169 9.83 -5.34 0.31
N PRO A 170 9.25 -4.14 0.14
CA PRO A 170 7.81 -3.94 0.32
C PRO A 170 7.02 -4.86 -0.60
N GLY A 171 5.92 -5.41 -0.08
CA GLY A 171 5.06 -6.33 -0.83
C GLY A 171 3.95 -5.63 -1.63
N PRO A 172 3.14 -6.42 -2.36
CA PRO A 172 2.12 -5.88 -3.27
C PRO A 172 1.04 -5.01 -2.60
N GLN A 173 0.82 -5.13 -1.28
CA GLN A 173 -0.14 -4.29 -0.57
C GLN A 173 0.18 -2.79 -0.65
N PHE A 174 1.44 -2.42 -0.90
CA PHE A 174 1.84 -1.01 -1.03
C PHE A 174 1.35 -0.36 -2.34
N HIS A 175 1.00 -1.14 -3.37
CA HIS A 175 0.33 -0.60 -4.56
C HIS A 175 -1.05 -0.02 -4.24
N ARG A 176 -1.68 -0.53 -3.17
CA ARG A 176 -3.07 -0.25 -2.79
C ARG A 176 -3.19 0.98 -1.89
N LEU A 177 -2.08 1.62 -1.54
CA LEU A 177 -2.11 2.86 -0.78
C LEU A 177 -2.65 3.99 -1.65
N THR A 178 -3.62 4.73 -1.13
CA THR A 178 -4.04 6.03 -1.68
C THR A 178 -2.90 7.03 -1.58
N ASP A 179 -2.97 8.14 -2.33
CA ASP A 179 -1.94 9.19 -2.26
C ASP A 179 -1.84 9.82 -0.86
N ALA A 180 -2.96 9.88 -0.13
CA ALA A 180 -2.99 10.35 1.24
C ALA A 180 -2.32 9.35 2.19
N ALA A 181 -2.60 8.05 2.05
CA ALA A 181 -1.98 7.00 2.84
C ALA A 181 -0.46 6.90 2.57
N ARG A 182 -0.02 7.02 1.30
CA ARG A 182 1.40 7.09 0.93
C ARG A 182 2.10 8.26 1.60
N ARG A 183 1.52 9.46 1.50
CA ARG A 183 2.08 10.66 2.14
C ARG A 183 2.17 10.52 3.66
N ARG A 184 1.11 10.02 4.30
CA ARG A 184 1.11 9.77 5.74
C ARG A 184 2.21 8.79 6.14
N LEU A 185 2.34 7.67 5.43
CA LEU A 185 3.36 6.68 5.72
C LEU A 185 4.77 7.23 5.50
N GLN A 186 4.96 8.06 4.46
CA GLN A 186 6.23 8.73 4.22
C GLN A 186 6.61 9.66 5.38
N GLU A 187 5.66 10.43 5.91
CA GLU A 187 5.90 11.26 7.10
C GLU A 187 6.31 10.41 8.30
N GLU A 188 5.61 9.30 8.57
CA GLU A 188 5.98 8.40 9.67
C GLU A 188 7.39 7.83 9.51
N LEU A 189 7.79 7.46 8.29
CA LEU A 189 9.14 6.99 8.03
C LEU A 189 10.20 8.09 8.24
N ILE A 190 9.92 9.32 7.84
CA ILE A 190 10.81 10.45 8.12
C ILE A 190 10.96 10.65 9.63
N LEU A 191 9.85 10.61 10.37
CA LEU A 191 9.85 10.73 11.83
C LEU A 191 10.61 9.58 12.51
N ALA A 192 10.56 8.37 11.96
CA ALA A 192 11.24 7.20 12.48
C ALA A 192 12.75 7.18 12.15
N ALA A 193 13.12 7.54 10.92
CA ALA A 193 14.51 7.46 10.45
C ALA A 193 15.35 8.70 10.81
N GLY A 194 14.72 9.88 10.91
CA GLY A 194 15.38 11.15 11.20
C GLY A 194 14.55 12.04 12.11
N PRO A 195 14.28 11.61 13.37
CA PRO A 195 13.37 12.31 14.29
C PRO A 195 13.79 13.75 14.58
N ASP A 196 15.07 14.07 14.52
CA ASP A 196 15.62 15.40 14.82
C ASP A 196 15.92 16.23 13.57
N SER A 197 15.52 15.75 12.39
CA SER A 197 15.72 16.48 11.15
C SER A 197 14.81 17.75 11.07
N PRO A 198 15.23 18.80 10.34
CA PRO A 198 14.36 19.95 10.06
C PRO A 198 13.02 19.56 9.43
N LEU A 199 13.04 18.51 8.59
CA LEU A 199 11.83 17.97 7.96
C LEU A 199 10.89 17.34 8.99
N ALA A 200 11.41 16.57 9.94
CA ALA A 200 10.62 16.04 11.06
C ALA A 200 9.99 17.15 11.90
N ALA A 201 10.73 18.24 12.17
CA ALA A 201 10.20 19.41 12.87
C ALA A 201 9.04 20.07 12.08
N ALA A 202 9.19 20.23 10.77
CA ALA A 202 8.15 20.79 9.90
C ALA A 202 6.88 19.91 9.87
N ILE A 203 7.02 18.59 9.80
CA ILE A 203 5.90 17.63 9.86
C ILE A 203 5.14 17.79 11.19
N ARG A 204 5.85 17.81 12.33
CA ARG A 204 5.22 18.00 13.64
C ARG A 204 4.51 19.35 13.77
N ALA A 205 5.08 20.43 13.21
CA ALA A 205 4.44 21.75 13.19
C ALA A 205 3.14 21.74 12.38
N ARG A 206 3.15 21.16 11.16
CA ARG A 206 1.95 21.05 10.32
C ARG A 206 0.83 20.27 11.02
N ARG A 207 1.15 19.14 11.67
CA ARG A 207 0.16 18.33 12.40
C ARG A 207 -0.45 19.08 13.58
N ARG A 208 0.34 19.87 14.33
CA ARG A 208 -0.18 20.73 15.40
C ARG A 208 -1.17 21.77 14.88
N ASN A 209 -0.87 22.41 13.75
CA ASN A 209 -1.76 23.40 13.14
C ASN A 209 -3.07 22.77 12.63
N GLN A 210 -3.02 21.53 12.13
CA GLN A 210 -4.22 20.80 11.70
C GLN A 210 -5.07 20.34 12.89
N ALA A 211 -4.46 19.95 14.01
CA ALA A 211 -5.18 19.55 15.22
C ALA A 211 -5.77 20.74 15.99
N GLY A 212 -5.16 21.93 15.91
CA GLY A 212 -5.64 23.17 16.55
C GLY A 212 -6.58 24.03 15.70
N GLY A 213 -6.89 23.62 14.47
CA GLY A 213 -7.66 24.39 13.49
C GLY A 213 -9.16 24.10 13.43
N ASN A 214 -9.74 23.47 14.46
CA ASN A 214 -11.18 23.21 14.53
C ASN A 214 -11.84 24.12 15.58
N PRO A 215 -12.49 25.24 15.19
CA PRO A 215 -13.47 25.89 16.05
C PRO A 215 -14.77 25.07 16.17
#